data_AF-A0A1Q6Q493-F1
#
_entry.id   AF-A0A1Q6Q493-F1
#
_cell.length_a   1.000
_cell.length_b   1.000
_cell.length_c   1.000
_cell.angle_alpha   90.00
_cell.angle_beta   90.00
_cell.angle_gamma   90.00
#
_symmetry.space_group_name_H-M   'P 1'
#
loop_
_entity.id
_entity.type
_entity.pdbx_description
1 polymer ?
#
loop_
_entity_poly.entity_id
_entity_poly.type
_entity_poly.pdbx_seq_one_letter_code
_entity_poly.pdbx_strand_id
1 'polypeptide(L)'
;MAKENPLASNLTLEQQKNLFGNAYLNMLWHCPTDQRFPYWVHLPDCYYDEKDPHYKLLVIIHGTGCAVEDYVRHAKELADRDHVAVLASGSPLSRRPHPAG
;
A
#
# COMPACT_ATOMS: atom_id res chain seq x y z
N MET A 1 -13.20 -5.26 18.91
CA MET A 1 -14.22 -6.02 18.14
C MET A 1 -13.95 -5.74 16.68
N ALA A 2 -13.55 -6.75 15.89
CA ALA A 2 -13.45 -6.57 14.45
C ALA A 2 -14.85 -6.30 13.92
N LYS A 3 -15.08 -5.15 13.29
CA LYS A 3 -16.33 -4.89 12.55
C LYS A 3 -16.37 -5.92 11.43
N GLU A 4 -17.34 -6.84 11.46
CA GLU A 4 -17.58 -7.76 10.36
C GLU A 4 -17.74 -6.95 9.08
N ASN A 5 -16.92 -7.27 8.06
CA ASN A 5 -17.02 -6.62 6.77
C ASN A 5 -18.30 -7.11 6.08
N PRO A 6 -19.31 -6.25 5.88
CA PRO A 6 -20.58 -6.69 5.27
C PRO A 6 -20.38 -7.24 3.84
N LEU A 7 -19.32 -6.82 3.15
CA LEU A 7 -18.94 -7.31 1.81
C LEU A 7 -18.30 -8.71 1.84
N ALA A 8 -17.91 -9.19 3.02
CA ALA A 8 -17.35 -10.52 3.23
C ALA A 8 -18.41 -11.58 3.58
N SER A 9 -19.68 -11.16 3.77
CA SER A 9 -20.77 -12.07 4.10
C SER A 9 -20.97 -13.12 3.00
N ASN A 10 -20.99 -14.40 3.38
CA ASN A 10 -21.16 -15.57 2.50
C ASN A 10 -19.97 -15.89 1.56
N LEU A 11 -18.79 -15.28 1.74
CA LEU A 11 -17.59 -15.64 0.99
C LEU A 11 -16.71 -16.60 1.82
N THR A 12 -16.13 -17.61 1.16
CA THR A 12 -15.07 -18.43 1.80
C THR A 12 -13.83 -17.57 2.06
N LEU A 13 -12.97 -18.00 2.99
CA LEU A 13 -11.72 -17.29 3.30
C LEU A 13 -10.85 -17.11 2.03
N GLU A 14 -10.79 -18.14 1.18
CA GLU A 14 -10.07 -18.11 -0.09
C GLU A 14 -10.70 -17.12 -1.08
N GLN A 15 -12.03 -17.07 -1.18
CA GLN A 15 -12.73 -16.09 -2.02
C GLN A 15 -12.52 -14.66 -1.52
N GLN A 16 -12.52 -14.44 -0.21
CA GLN A 16 -12.19 -13.12 0.35
C GLN A 16 -10.74 -12.74 0.05
N LYS A 17 -9.79 -13.67 0.18
CA LYS A 17 -8.39 -13.45 -0.23
C LYS A 17 -8.25 -13.22 -1.74
N ASN A 18 -9.08 -13.80 -2.59
CA ASN A 18 -9.01 -13.56 -4.04
C ASN A 18 -9.73 -12.26 -4.47
N LEU A 19 -10.81 -11.87 -3.78
CA LEU A 19 -11.61 -10.67 -4.09
C LEU A 19 -11.02 -9.39 -3.49
N PHE A 20 -10.50 -9.47 -2.27
CA PHE A 20 -9.95 -8.33 -1.53
C PHE A 20 -8.43 -8.43 -1.37
N GLY A 21 -7.87 -9.64 -1.39
CA GLY A 21 -6.44 -9.93 -1.39
C GLY A 21 -5.61 -9.08 -0.47
N ASN A 22 -4.46 -8.68 -1.00
CA ASN A 22 -3.57 -7.71 -0.42
C ASN A 22 -3.95 -6.28 -0.79
N ALA A 23 -5.15 -6.03 -1.34
CA ALA A 23 -5.51 -4.72 -1.86
C ALA A 23 -5.44 -3.67 -0.75
N TYR A 24 -5.93 -3.98 0.45
CA TYR A 24 -5.80 -3.14 1.65
C TYR A 24 -4.34 -2.86 2.04
N LEU A 25 -3.47 -3.84 1.82
CA LEU A 25 -2.03 -3.78 2.09
C LEU A 25 -1.26 -3.04 0.99
N ASN A 26 -1.90 -2.75 -0.14
CA ASN A 26 -1.35 -2.15 -1.35
C ASN A 26 -2.17 -0.91 -1.77
N MET A 27 -2.62 -0.10 -0.81
CA MET A 27 -3.46 1.07 -1.09
C MET A 27 -2.68 2.39 -1.07
N LEU A 28 -3.28 3.35 -1.77
CA LEU A 28 -3.05 4.75 -1.56
C LEU A 28 -3.85 5.23 -0.35
N TRP A 29 -3.13 5.77 0.63
CA TRP A 29 -3.67 6.31 1.86
C TRP A 29 -3.51 7.83 1.91
N HIS A 30 -4.19 8.47 2.85
CA HIS A 30 -4.06 9.90 3.13
C HIS A 30 -3.55 10.12 4.55
N CYS A 31 -2.65 11.09 4.74
CA CYS A 31 -2.19 11.47 6.06
C CYS A 31 -3.39 11.97 6.90
N PRO A 32 -3.63 11.42 8.12
CA PRO A 32 -4.75 11.84 8.96
C PRO A 32 -4.71 13.31 9.35
N THR A 33 -3.51 13.88 9.49
CA THR A 33 -3.31 15.29 9.87
C THR A 33 -3.45 16.24 8.69
N ASP A 34 -3.16 15.79 7.47
CA ASP A 34 -3.31 16.58 6.25
C ASP A 34 -3.57 15.69 5.02
N GLN A 35 -4.84 15.65 4.59
CA GLN A 35 -5.28 14.79 3.50
C GLN A 35 -4.65 15.13 2.14
N ARG A 36 -3.99 16.29 2.00
CA ARG A 36 -3.27 16.66 0.77
C ARG A 36 -2.04 15.79 0.53
N PHE A 37 -1.53 15.13 1.57
CA PHE A 37 -0.38 14.25 1.50
C PHE A 37 -0.82 12.79 1.42
N PRO A 38 -0.90 12.23 0.20
CA PRO A 38 -1.12 10.81 0.05
C PRO A 38 0.17 10.03 0.34
N TYR A 39 0.05 8.75 0.69
CA TYR A 39 1.18 7.84 0.77
C TYR A 39 0.78 6.44 0.30
N TRP A 40 1.71 5.76 -0.33
CA TRP A 40 1.56 4.37 -0.74
C TRP A 40 2.13 3.46 0.34
N VAL A 41 1.43 2.36 0.60
CA VAL A 41 1.92 1.28 1.45
C VAL A 41 1.96 0.00 0.63
N HIS A 42 2.99 -0.81 0.87
CA HIS A 42 3.01 -2.21 0.46
C HIS A 42 3.49 -3.06 1.62
N LEU A 43 2.71 -4.08 1.97
CA LEU A 43 3.10 -5.17 2.86
C LEU A 43 3.06 -6.49 2.07
N PRO A 44 4.01 -7.41 2.32
CA PRO A 44 3.99 -8.73 1.71
C PRO A 44 2.71 -9.52 2.03
N ASP A 45 2.29 -10.36 1.09
CA ASP A 45 0.99 -11.04 1.14
C ASP A 45 0.85 -11.98 2.34
N CYS A 46 1.96 -12.51 2.85
CA CYS A 46 2.01 -13.36 4.01
C CYS A 46 1.73 -12.64 5.34
N TYR A 47 1.70 -11.30 5.36
CA TYR A 47 1.59 -10.48 6.58
C TYR A 47 0.44 -10.92 7.51
N TYR A 48 -0.75 -11.19 6.97
CA TYR A 48 -1.91 -11.58 7.78
C TYR A 48 -1.89 -13.04 8.24
N ASP A 49 -1.07 -13.88 7.60
CA ASP A 49 -0.95 -15.30 7.93
C ASP A 49 0.17 -15.55 8.97
N GLU A 50 0.99 -14.54 9.27
CA GLU A 50 2.07 -14.61 10.25
C GLU A 50 1.59 -14.41 11.69
N LYS A 51 2.04 -15.29 12.60
CA LYS A 51 1.69 -15.20 14.03
C LYS A 51 2.41 -14.07 14.77
N ASP A 52 3.60 -13.70 14.32
CA ASP A 52 4.46 -12.70 14.95
C ASP A 52 5.22 -11.89 13.88
N PRO A 53 4.52 -10.97 13.18
CA PRO A 53 5.08 -10.27 12.03
C PRO A 53 6.12 -9.23 12.45
N HIS A 54 7.38 -9.45 12.04
CA HIS A 54 8.49 -8.53 12.28
C HIS A 54 9.14 -8.08 10.98
N TYR A 55 8.73 -6.90 10.51
CA TYR A 55 9.19 -6.32 9.25
C TYR A 55 10.16 -5.16 9.48
N LYS A 56 11.16 -5.04 8.60
CA LYS A 56 11.90 -3.77 8.45
C LYS A 56 11.01 -2.78 7.69
N LEU A 57 11.14 -1.49 7.97
CA LEU A 57 10.44 -0.44 7.22
C LEU A 57 11.39 0.22 6.22
N LEU A 58 11.04 0.16 4.94
CA LEU A 58 11.67 0.94 3.88
C LEU A 58 10.81 2.16 3.58
N VAL A 59 11.38 3.36 3.79
CA VAL A 59 10.73 4.63 3.45
C VAL A 59 11.31 5.15 2.14
N ILE A 60 10.44 5.38 1.17
CA ILE A 60 10.79 5.94 -0.14
C ILE A 60 10.34 7.39 -0.21
N ILE A 61 11.29 8.28 -0.44
CA ILE A 61 11.06 9.70 -0.70
C ILE A 61 11.40 9.95 -2.17
N HIS A 62 10.39 10.29 -2.96
CA HIS A 62 10.60 10.55 -4.38
C HIS A 62 11.33 11.89 -4.62
N GLY A 63 12.01 12.00 -5.76
CA GLY A 63 12.55 13.28 -6.25
C GLY A 63 11.50 14.20 -6.86
N THR A 64 11.92 15.26 -7.52
CA THR A 64 11.03 16.27 -8.13
C THR A 64 10.07 15.72 -9.20
N GLY A 65 10.40 14.59 -9.82
CA GLY A 65 9.56 13.92 -10.82
C GLY A 65 8.31 13.23 -10.28
N CYS A 66 8.12 13.14 -8.96
CA CYS A 66 6.91 12.59 -8.31
C CYS A 66 6.49 11.16 -8.76
N ALA A 67 7.41 10.36 -9.31
CA ALA A 67 7.16 9.01 -9.83
C ALA A 67 7.01 7.94 -8.72
N VAL A 68 6.22 8.22 -7.69
CA VAL A 68 6.09 7.38 -6.49
C VAL A 68 5.61 5.96 -6.81
N GLU A 69 4.70 5.82 -7.76
CA GLU A 69 4.14 4.52 -8.17
C GLU A 69 5.22 3.61 -8.77
N ASP A 70 6.13 4.16 -9.58
CA ASP A 70 7.25 3.40 -10.15
C ASP A 70 8.22 2.93 -9.08
N TYR A 71 8.57 3.80 -8.12
CA TYR A 71 9.44 3.40 -7.02
C TYR A 71 8.81 2.28 -6.19
N VAL A 72 7.52 2.38 -5.87
CA VAL A 72 6.80 1.32 -5.15
C VAL A 72 6.79 0.04 -5.97
N ARG A 73 6.44 0.10 -7.26
CA ARG A 73 6.42 -1.06 -8.17
C ARG A 73 7.75 -1.80 -8.17
N HIS A 74 8.88 -1.07 -8.24
CA HIS A 74 10.21 -1.68 -8.20
C HIS A 74 10.61 -2.19 -6.81
N ALA A 75 10.07 -1.61 -5.73
CA ALA A 75 10.36 -2.03 -4.37
C ALA A 75 9.56 -3.27 -3.93
N LYS A 76 8.45 -3.61 -4.59
CA LYS A 76 7.59 -4.75 -4.21
C LYS A 76 8.34 -6.08 -4.20
N GLU A 77 9.06 -6.39 -5.28
CA GLU A 77 9.82 -7.65 -5.36
C GLU A 77 10.88 -7.77 -4.26
N LEU A 78 11.52 -6.64 -3.91
CA LEU A 78 12.47 -6.58 -2.80
C LEU A 78 11.76 -6.81 -1.46
N ALA A 79 10.62 -6.17 -1.28
CA ALA A 79 9.83 -6.21 -0.06
C ALA A 79 9.29 -7.61 0.24
N ASP A 80 8.74 -8.27 -0.78
CA ASP A 80 8.24 -9.64 -0.69
C ASP A 80 9.36 -10.63 -0.38
N ARG A 81 10.52 -10.48 -1.04
CA ARG A 81 11.68 -11.38 -0.83
C ARG A 81 12.34 -11.20 0.53
N ASP A 82 12.53 -9.96 0.95
CA ASP A 82 13.39 -9.62 2.09
C ASP A 82 12.60 -9.28 3.37
N HIS A 83 11.27 -9.48 3.34
CA HIS A 83 10.38 -9.28 4.49
C HIS A 83 10.41 -7.81 4.99
N VAL A 84 10.11 -6.90 4.06
CA VAL A 84 10.17 -5.45 4.28
C VAL A 84 8.81 -4.81 4.02
N ALA A 85 8.35 -3.95 4.93
CA ALA A 85 7.23 -3.07 4.71
C ALA A 85 7.68 -1.83 3.93
N VAL A 86 6.95 -1.44 2.90
CA VAL A 86 7.26 -0.24 2.11
C VAL A 86 6.26 0.87 2.43
N LEU A 87 6.78 2.06 2.67
CA LEU A 87 6.01 3.30 2.75
C LEU A 87 6.62 4.33 1.80
N ALA A 88 5.83 4.87 0.88
CA ALA A 88 6.30 5.88 -0.05
C ALA A 88 5.41 7.13 0.03
N SER A 89 6.01 8.28 0.37
CA SER A 89 5.28 9.54 0.44
C SER A 89 4.91 10.01 -0.96
N GLY A 90 3.66 10.36 -1.20
CA GLY A 90 3.24 11.07 -2.40
C GLY A 90 3.23 12.58 -2.19
N SER A 91 3.30 13.32 -3.28
CA SER A 91 3.22 14.79 -3.27
C SER A 91 1.82 15.26 -3.67
N PRO A 92 1.29 16.32 -3.02
CA PRO A 92 0.06 16.99 -3.48
C PRO A 92 0.15 17.50 -4.93
N LEU A 93 1.36 17.77 -5.43
CA LEU A 93 1.60 18.26 -6.80
C LEU A 93 1.43 17.17 -7.86
N SER A 94 1.56 15.89 -7.48
CA SER A 94 1.42 14.75 -8.39
C SER A 94 0.00 14.58 -8.95
N ARG A 95 -1.00 15.23 -8.37
CA ARG A 95 -2.41 15.16 -8.80
C ARG A 95 -2.83 16.29 -9.74
N ARG A 96 -1.91 17.18 -10.13
CA ARG A 96 -2.24 18.19 -11.16
C ARG A 96 -2.19 17.52 -12.52
N PRO A 97 -3.25 17.63 -13.35
CA PRO A 97 -3.16 17.17 -14.73
C PRO A 97 -1.96 17.87 -15.39
N HIS A 98 -1.17 17.10 -16.16
CA HIS A 98 -0.17 17.71 -17.03
C HIS A 98 -0.86 18.78 -17.88
N PRO A 99 -0.29 20.00 -17.99
CA PRO A 99 -0.80 20.93 -18.99
C PRO A 99 -0.68 20.22 -20.35
N ALA A 100 -1.81 20.07 -21.04
CA ALA A 100 -1.81 19.65 -22.43
C ALA A 100 -0.99 20.69 -23.19
N GLY A 101 0.22 20.30 -23.59
CA GLY A 101 1.07 21.08 -24.49
C GLY A 101 0.61 20.95 -25.93
#